data_AF-A0A354JTQ5-F1
#
_entry.id   AF-A0A354JTQ5-F1
#
_cell.length_a   1.000
_cell.length_b   1.000
_cell.length_c   1.000
_cell.angle_alpha   90.00
_cell.angle_beta   90.00
_cell.angle_gamma   90.00
#
_symmetry.space_group_name_H-M   'P 1'
#
loop_
_entity.id
_entity.type
_entity.pdbx_description
1 polymer ?
#
loop_
_entity_poly.entity_id
_entity_poly.type
_entity_poly.pdbx_seq_one_letter_code
_entity_poly.pdbx_strand_id
1 'polypeptide(L)'
;MRLYNKISALFVFLWFLGSNAHAQLTAPGRVMAMTTQYSNTTKQDSIFVFYGNTGVLQARHSKGNSATFTWYRYNPLKPDPSQRFEQFDEVTGVSLSSQPDLAEGGYRVIVTDTADSAEVFTCWLFTDNVTLDSIAVDNSCQFLELNPITEPAPYDITYDRFAYYDLSRSNQPVRNTYGLEYFSNVTWQASESRVDMPYSSTLKLIVENPAPLYKSTYTITIQNSFGR
;
A
#
# COMPACT_ATOMS: atom_id res chain seq x y z
N MET A 1 32.20 3.41 -45.58
CA MET A 1 31.30 4.59 -45.45
C MET A 1 29.82 4.16 -45.56
N ARG A 2 29.29 3.37 -44.61
CA ARG A 2 27.91 2.84 -44.67
C ARG A 2 27.26 2.54 -43.29
N LEU A 3 27.78 3.11 -42.19
CA LEU A 3 27.18 2.94 -40.85
C LEU A 3 26.48 4.19 -40.29
N TYR A 4 26.77 5.40 -40.81
CA TYR A 4 26.25 6.64 -40.23
C TYR A 4 24.76 6.91 -40.55
N ASN A 5 24.21 6.38 -41.64
CA ASN A 5 22.82 6.69 -42.03
C ASN A 5 21.75 5.90 -41.26
N LYS A 6 22.12 4.87 -40.49
CA LYS A 6 21.16 4.09 -39.69
C LYS A 6 21.00 4.59 -38.26
N ILE A 7 21.97 5.36 -37.74
CA ILE A 7 21.94 5.91 -36.38
C ILE A 7 21.12 7.21 -36.33
N SER A 8 21.13 8.03 -37.39
CA SER A 8 20.32 9.26 -37.44
C SER A 8 18.80 9.02 -37.45
N ALA A 9 18.33 7.88 -38.00
CA ALA A 9 16.90 7.57 -37.99
C ALA A 9 16.38 7.15 -36.61
N LEU A 10 17.24 6.59 -35.74
CA LEU A 10 16.86 6.16 -34.39
C LEU A 10 16.68 7.36 -33.45
N PHE A 11 17.50 8.40 -33.59
CA PHE A 11 17.41 9.61 -32.77
C PHE A 11 16.18 10.48 -33.08
N VAL A 12 15.72 10.49 -34.34
CA VAL A 12 14.52 11.25 -34.74
C VAL A 12 13.23 10.54 -34.28
N PHE A 13 13.22 9.21 -34.21
CA PHE A 13 12.06 8.45 -33.71
C PHE A 13 11.88 8.58 -32.19
N LEU A 14 12.98 8.72 -31.44
CA LEU A 14 12.96 8.96 -29.98
C LEU A 14 12.51 10.39 -29.60
N TRP A 15 12.60 11.36 -30.51
CA TRP A 15 12.11 12.73 -30.31
C TRP A 15 10.59 12.88 -30.53
N PHE A 16 9.95 11.93 -31.20
CA PHE A 16 8.51 11.94 -31.47
C PHE A 16 7.66 11.17 -30.45
N LEU A 17 8.27 10.60 -29.42
CA LEU A 17 7.57 10.25 -28.18
C LEU A 17 7.30 11.53 -27.39
N GLY A 18 6.54 12.44 -28.00
CA GLY A 18 5.93 13.57 -27.32
C GLY A 18 5.14 12.99 -26.16
N SER A 19 5.61 13.28 -24.96
CA SER A 19 4.94 12.97 -23.72
C SER A 19 3.59 13.69 -23.72
N ASN A 20 2.54 12.97 -24.14
CA ASN A 20 1.21 13.22 -23.63
C ASN A 20 1.32 12.95 -22.12
N ALA A 21 1.69 13.99 -21.37
CA ALA A 21 1.61 13.96 -19.92
C ALA A 21 0.12 13.90 -19.62
N HIS A 22 -0.42 12.70 -19.43
CA HIS A 22 -1.71 12.59 -18.79
C HIS A 22 -1.58 13.25 -17.42
N ALA A 23 -2.64 13.92 -16.99
CA ALA A 23 -2.72 14.41 -15.63
C ALA A 23 -2.56 13.22 -14.69
N GLN A 24 -1.76 13.41 -13.66
CA GLN A 24 -1.24 12.29 -12.89
C GLN A 24 -1.25 12.64 -11.42
N LEU A 25 -1.84 11.74 -10.65
CA LEU A 25 -1.58 11.59 -9.23
C LEU A 25 -0.52 10.49 -9.09
N THR A 26 0.61 10.85 -8.50
CA THR A 26 1.76 9.97 -8.31
C THR A 26 2.16 9.95 -6.85
N ALA A 27 2.91 8.93 -6.47
CA ALA A 27 3.40 8.75 -5.12
C ALA A 27 4.91 8.46 -5.17
N PRO A 28 5.76 9.52 -5.17
CA PRO A 28 7.21 9.35 -5.13
C PRO A 28 7.66 8.62 -3.87
N GLY A 29 8.62 7.72 -3.99
CA GLY A 29 9.13 6.94 -2.84
C GLY A 29 8.25 5.76 -2.41
N ARG A 30 7.12 5.51 -3.10
CA ARG A 30 6.32 4.29 -2.88
C ARG A 30 7.15 3.03 -3.17
N VAL A 31 6.85 1.96 -2.44
CA VAL A 31 7.44 0.63 -2.67
C VAL A 31 6.60 -0.21 -3.62
N MET A 32 5.29 0.04 -3.66
CA MET A 32 4.36 -0.67 -4.53
C MET A 32 3.24 0.28 -5.01
N ALA A 33 2.75 0.01 -6.22
CA ALA A 33 1.50 0.58 -6.73
C ALA A 33 0.62 -0.55 -7.25
N MET A 34 -0.65 -0.49 -6.88
CA MET A 34 -1.68 -1.41 -7.37
C MET A 34 -2.96 -0.61 -7.63
N THR A 35 -4.01 -1.28 -8.07
CA THR A 35 -5.31 -0.67 -8.32
C THR A 35 -6.34 -1.20 -7.33
N THR A 36 -7.32 -0.36 -7.00
CA THR A 36 -8.51 -0.82 -6.28
C THR A 36 -9.25 -1.90 -7.08
N GLN A 37 -10.13 -2.62 -6.39
CA GLN A 37 -11.05 -3.60 -6.97
C GLN A 37 -12.50 -3.22 -6.65
N TYR A 38 -12.90 -2.04 -7.09
CA TYR A 38 -14.28 -1.57 -7.00
C TYR A 38 -15.22 -2.48 -7.79
N SER A 39 -16.39 -2.78 -7.23
CA SER A 39 -17.29 -3.79 -7.82
C SER A 39 -18.13 -3.31 -9.00
N ASN A 40 -18.56 -2.04 -9.02
CA ASN A 40 -19.55 -1.54 -9.98
C ASN A 40 -18.96 -0.61 -11.04
N THR A 41 -17.68 -0.72 -11.33
CA THR A 41 -16.99 0.15 -12.30
C THR A 41 -15.75 -0.51 -12.86
N THR A 42 -15.39 -0.14 -14.10
CA THR A 42 -14.08 -0.48 -14.69
C THR A 42 -13.02 0.57 -14.33
N LYS A 43 -13.41 1.77 -13.90
CA LYS A 43 -12.50 2.80 -13.42
C LYS A 43 -12.01 2.43 -12.02
N GLN A 44 -10.76 2.01 -11.91
CA GLN A 44 -10.10 1.76 -10.64
C GLN A 44 -9.20 2.93 -10.28
N ASP A 45 -9.09 3.20 -8.97
CA ASP A 45 -8.16 4.18 -8.43
C ASP A 45 -6.84 3.50 -8.05
N SER A 46 -5.78 4.29 -7.89
CA SER A 46 -4.49 3.75 -7.45
C SER A 46 -4.47 3.49 -5.94
N ILE A 47 -3.73 2.47 -5.54
CA ILE A 47 -3.30 2.23 -4.16
C ILE A 47 -1.78 2.35 -4.16
N PHE A 48 -1.23 3.21 -3.32
CA PHE A 48 0.20 3.41 -3.15
C PHE A 48 0.63 2.93 -1.78
N VAL A 49 1.65 2.08 -1.74
CA VAL A 49 2.18 1.52 -0.48
C VAL A 49 3.53 2.12 -0.19
N PHE A 50 3.75 2.50 1.06
CA PHE A 50 5.01 2.99 1.61
C PHE A 50 5.45 2.11 2.77
N TYR A 51 6.75 1.92 2.96
CA TYR A 51 7.27 1.45 4.24
C TYR A 51 7.48 2.64 5.18
N GLY A 52 7.09 2.50 6.43
CA GLY A 52 7.11 3.56 7.45
C GLY A 52 5.72 4.09 7.77
N ASN A 53 5.67 5.25 8.43
CA ASN A 53 4.44 5.81 9.01
C ASN A 53 3.70 6.78 8.09
N THR A 54 4.35 7.28 7.05
CA THR A 54 3.83 8.31 6.17
C THR A 54 4.18 8.02 4.71
N GLY A 55 3.46 8.65 3.81
CA GLY A 55 3.77 8.68 2.39
C GLY A 55 3.68 10.09 1.81
N VAL A 56 3.95 10.18 0.51
CA VAL A 56 3.96 11.44 -0.24
C VAL A 56 3.10 11.29 -1.49
N LEU A 57 2.21 12.25 -1.73
CA LEU A 57 1.46 12.35 -2.97
C LEU A 57 1.86 13.59 -3.77
N GLN A 58 1.92 13.45 -5.08
CA GLN A 58 2.18 14.55 -6.00
C GLN A 58 1.15 14.55 -7.12
N ALA A 59 0.60 15.72 -7.43
CA ALA A 59 -0.37 15.91 -8.48
C ALA A 59 0.11 16.94 -9.48
N ARG A 60 -0.12 16.66 -10.76
CA ARG A 60 0.16 17.57 -11.88
C ARG A 60 -1.02 17.58 -12.86
N HIS A 61 -1.38 18.77 -13.33
CA HIS A 61 -2.37 18.94 -14.38
C HIS A 61 -1.89 18.33 -15.71
N SER A 62 -2.79 17.78 -16.54
CA SER A 62 -2.42 17.08 -17.79
C SER A 62 -1.60 17.95 -18.72
N LYS A 63 -2.03 19.19 -18.91
CA LYS A 63 -1.33 20.12 -19.82
C LYS A 63 -0.01 20.64 -19.23
N GLY A 64 0.30 20.34 -17.97
CA GLY A 64 1.48 20.82 -17.27
C GLY A 64 1.48 22.31 -16.93
N ASN A 65 0.37 23.01 -17.19
CA ASN A 65 0.16 24.41 -16.85
C ASN A 65 0.00 24.62 -15.33
N SER A 66 0.11 25.88 -14.90
CA SER A 66 -0.28 26.28 -13.56
C SER A 66 -1.79 26.05 -13.36
N ALA A 67 -2.14 25.49 -12.21
CA ALA A 67 -3.50 25.13 -11.83
C ALA A 67 -3.71 25.33 -10.33
N THR A 68 -4.97 25.21 -9.91
CA THR A 68 -5.36 25.11 -8.50
C THR A 68 -5.56 23.64 -8.15
N PHE A 69 -4.93 23.19 -7.06
CA PHE A 69 -5.01 21.83 -6.54
C PHE A 69 -5.73 21.86 -5.20
N THR A 70 -6.96 21.39 -5.18
CA THR A 70 -7.73 21.27 -3.94
C THR A 70 -7.66 19.81 -3.47
N TRP A 71 -7.08 19.60 -2.29
CA TRP A 71 -6.82 18.29 -1.72
C TRP A 71 -7.86 17.91 -0.67
N TYR A 72 -8.31 16.67 -0.75
CA TYR A 72 -9.35 16.09 0.10
C TYR A 72 -8.87 14.80 0.72
N ARG A 73 -9.31 14.54 1.95
CA ARG A 73 -9.07 13.31 2.70
C ARG A 73 -10.39 12.59 2.94
N TYR A 74 -10.37 11.27 2.79
CA TYR A 74 -11.52 10.43 3.03
C TYR A 74 -11.76 10.23 4.53
N ASN A 75 -12.99 10.50 4.98
CA ASN A 75 -13.46 10.28 6.33
C ASN A 75 -14.69 9.35 6.32
N PRO A 76 -14.53 8.07 6.71
CA PRO A 76 -15.64 7.12 6.72
C PRO A 76 -16.71 7.43 7.77
N LEU A 77 -16.41 8.28 8.75
CA LEU A 77 -17.33 8.62 9.85
C LEU A 77 -18.44 9.59 9.40
N LYS A 78 -18.33 10.21 8.22
CA LYS A 78 -19.42 11.04 7.69
C LYS A 78 -20.61 10.15 7.29
N PRO A 79 -21.82 10.43 7.82
CA PRO A 79 -23.02 9.65 7.50
C PRO A 79 -23.36 9.67 6.01
N ASP A 80 -23.22 10.82 5.36
CA ASP A 80 -23.44 10.98 3.93
C ASP A 80 -22.19 10.58 3.13
N PRO A 81 -22.25 9.49 2.34
CA PRO A 81 -21.13 9.03 1.52
C PRO A 81 -20.63 10.06 0.49
N SER A 82 -21.49 10.99 0.05
CA SER A 82 -21.12 12.05 -0.89
C SER A 82 -20.21 13.12 -0.26
N GLN A 83 -20.25 13.26 1.06
CA GLN A 83 -19.49 14.24 1.83
C GLN A 83 -18.27 13.64 2.55
N ARG A 84 -17.92 12.38 2.28
CA ARG A 84 -16.79 11.70 2.94
C ARG A 84 -15.43 12.23 2.51
N PHE A 85 -15.31 12.97 1.40
CA PHE A 85 -14.06 13.63 1.03
C PHE A 85 -14.07 15.06 1.57
N GLU A 86 -13.30 15.30 2.62
CA GLU A 86 -13.18 16.60 3.29
C GLU A 86 -11.92 17.32 2.81
N GLN A 87 -12.07 18.58 2.39
CA GLN A 87 -10.94 19.40 1.98
C GLN A 87 -10.01 19.64 3.19
N PHE A 88 -8.71 19.45 3.00
CA PHE A 88 -7.70 19.73 4.03
C PHE A 88 -6.60 20.66 3.57
N ASP A 89 -6.42 20.84 2.25
CA ASP A 89 -5.44 21.77 1.70
C ASP A 89 -5.85 22.31 0.33
N GLU A 90 -5.29 23.46 -0.05
CA GLU A 90 -5.46 24.06 -1.37
C GLU A 90 -4.20 24.82 -1.79
N VAL A 91 -3.70 24.50 -2.99
CA VAL A 91 -2.51 25.12 -3.56
C VAL A 91 -2.84 25.72 -4.91
N THR A 92 -2.66 27.03 -5.07
CA THR A 92 -3.03 27.77 -6.29
C THR A 92 -1.81 28.21 -7.10
N GLY A 93 -1.96 28.30 -8.43
CA GLY A 93 -0.96 28.92 -9.31
C GLY A 93 0.32 28.10 -9.56
N VAL A 94 0.37 26.84 -9.13
CA VAL A 94 1.54 25.95 -9.30
C VAL A 94 1.30 24.96 -10.43
N SER A 95 2.36 24.41 -11.05
CA SER A 95 2.25 23.35 -12.06
C SER A 95 2.34 21.93 -11.47
N LEU A 96 2.78 21.82 -10.22
CA LEU A 96 2.93 20.58 -9.46
C LEU A 96 2.61 20.89 -7.99
N SER A 97 1.70 20.12 -7.39
CA SER A 97 1.42 20.17 -5.96
C SER A 97 1.95 18.90 -5.29
N SER A 98 2.57 19.04 -4.13
CA SER A 98 3.10 17.92 -3.34
C SER A 98 2.54 17.96 -1.92
N GLN A 99 2.06 16.82 -1.43
CA GLN A 99 1.56 16.63 -0.09
C GLN A 99 2.44 15.59 0.63
N PRO A 100 3.42 16.05 1.44
CA PRO A 100 4.26 15.16 2.23
C PRO A 100 3.55 14.69 3.51
N ASP A 101 4.18 13.76 4.23
CA ASP A 101 3.79 13.33 5.58
C ASP A 101 2.32 12.88 5.73
N LEU A 102 1.77 12.31 4.65
CA LEU A 102 0.41 11.79 4.65
C LEU A 102 0.36 10.44 5.35
N ALA A 103 -0.50 10.33 6.37
CA ALA A 103 -0.77 9.03 6.98
C ALA A 103 -1.68 8.16 6.08
N GLU A 104 -1.82 6.88 6.42
CA GLU A 104 -2.71 5.94 5.73
C GLU A 104 -4.13 6.50 5.55
N GLY A 105 -4.74 6.23 4.39
CA GLY A 105 -6.12 6.63 4.09
C GLY A 105 -6.39 6.93 2.61
N GLY A 106 -7.62 7.35 2.33
CA GLY A 106 -8.06 7.77 1.01
C GLY A 106 -7.81 9.25 0.76
N TYR A 107 -7.30 9.59 -0.41
CA TYR A 107 -6.99 10.95 -0.81
C TYR A 107 -7.56 11.25 -2.19
N ARG A 108 -8.05 12.47 -2.37
CA ARG A 108 -8.52 12.99 -3.65
C ARG A 108 -7.92 14.35 -3.90
N VAL A 109 -7.58 14.63 -5.14
CA VAL A 109 -7.21 15.97 -5.58
C VAL A 109 -8.09 16.36 -6.76
N ILE A 110 -8.60 17.59 -6.71
CA ILE A 110 -9.26 18.25 -7.82
C ILE A 110 -8.28 19.28 -8.36
N VAL A 111 -7.94 19.16 -9.64
CA VAL A 111 -7.01 20.05 -10.33
C VAL A 111 -7.82 20.91 -11.30
N THR A 112 -7.88 22.21 -11.06
CA THR A 112 -8.64 23.16 -11.89
C THR A 112 -7.67 24.10 -12.60
N ASP A 113 -7.66 24.10 -13.94
CA ASP A 113 -6.84 25.02 -14.73
C ASP A 113 -7.48 26.41 -14.88
N THR A 114 -6.73 27.37 -15.42
CA THR A 114 -7.19 28.75 -15.65
C THR A 114 -8.31 28.86 -16.70
N ALA A 115 -8.66 27.77 -17.37
CA ALA A 115 -9.77 27.68 -18.31
C ALA A 115 -10.99 26.96 -17.71
N ASP A 116 -11.01 26.80 -16.37
CA ASP A 116 -12.04 26.14 -15.58
C ASP A 116 -12.28 24.67 -15.94
N SER A 117 -11.31 23.99 -16.56
CA SER A 117 -11.37 22.53 -16.70
C SER A 117 -10.88 21.86 -15.42
N ALA A 118 -11.68 20.93 -14.89
CA ALA A 118 -11.41 20.22 -13.64
C ALA A 118 -11.11 18.74 -13.89
N GLU A 119 -10.00 18.27 -13.31
CA GLU A 119 -9.58 16.88 -13.33
C GLU A 119 -9.61 16.32 -11.91
N VAL A 120 -10.19 15.13 -11.72
CA VAL A 120 -10.36 14.52 -10.40
C VAL A 120 -9.59 13.22 -10.32
N PHE A 121 -8.63 13.16 -9.40
CA PHE A 121 -7.85 11.96 -9.10
C PHE A 121 -8.12 11.50 -7.68
N THR A 122 -8.30 10.19 -7.50
CA THR A 122 -8.46 9.57 -6.20
C THR A 122 -7.45 8.44 -6.06
N CYS A 123 -6.91 8.25 -4.87
CA CYS A 123 -6.06 7.12 -4.53
C CYS A 123 -6.22 6.72 -3.07
N TRP A 124 -5.68 5.57 -2.73
CA TRP A 124 -5.51 5.11 -1.36
C TRP A 124 -4.02 5.01 -1.06
N LEU A 125 -3.62 5.45 0.12
CA LEU A 125 -2.25 5.42 0.60
C LEU A 125 -2.20 4.47 1.78
N PHE A 126 -1.33 3.46 1.69
CA PHE A 126 -1.05 2.50 2.75
C PHE A 126 0.36 2.72 3.29
N THR A 127 0.52 2.64 4.60
CA THR A 127 1.81 2.85 5.27
C THR A 127 2.16 1.63 6.10
N ASP A 128 2.99 0.74 5.57
CA ASP A 128 3.44 -0.44 6.30
C ASP A 128 4.61 -0.06 7.24
N ASN A 129 4.26 0.19 8.49
CA ASN A 129 5.17 0.40 9.62
C ASN A 129 5.22 -0.81 10.56
N VAL A 130 4.75 -1.99 10.14
CA VAL A 130 4.67 -3.15 11.03
C VAL A 130 6.09 -3.58 11.43
N THR A 131 6.33 -3.78 12.73
CA THR A 131 7.57 -4.32 13.26
C THR A 131 7.33 -5.63 13.98
N LEU A 132 8.37 -6.47 13.99
CA LEU A 132 8.44 -7.68 14.80
C LEU A 132 9.32 -7.36 16.00
N ASP A 133 8.73 -7.19 17.18
CA ASP A 133 9.44 -6.68 18.33
C ASP A 133 10.14 -7.79 19.11
N SER A 134 9.42 -8.90 19.34
CA SER A 134 9.94 -10.05 20.07
C SER A 134 9.13 -11.30 19.78
N ILE A 135 9.57 -12.45 20.30
CA ILE A 135 8.80 -13.69 20.31
C ILE A 135 8.53 -14.04 21.78
N ALA A 136 7.27 -14.06 22.16
CA ALA A 136 6.85 -14.59 23.46
C ALA A 136 7.00 -16.13 23.43
N VAL A 137 7.59 -16.67 24.49
CA VAL A 137 7.92 -18.09 24.60
C VAL A 137 7.23 -18.66 25.83
N ASP A 138 6.43 -19.71 25.62
CA ASP A 138 5.95 -20.57 26.71
C ASP A 138 6.51 -21.98 26.49
N ASN A 139 7.32 -22.44 27.42
CA ASN A 139 8.10 -23.67 27.28
C ASN A 139 7.86 -24.57 28.49
N SER A 140 7.32 -25.75 28.24
CA SER A 140 7.02 -26.76 29.25
C SER A 140 7.55 -28.13 28.81
N CYS A 141 7.43 -29.12 29.69
CA CYS A 141 7.77 -30.50 29.32
C CYS A 141 6.80 -31.12 28.30
N GLN A 142 5.66 -30.48 28.03
CA GLN A 142 4.62 -30.99 27.14
C GLN A 142 4.58 -30.24 25.80
N PHE A 143 5.06 -29.00 25.76
CA PHE A 143 5.02 -28.19 24.54
C PHE A 143 6.02 -27.04 24.59
N LEU A 144 6.30 -26.50 23.40
CA LEU A 144 6.89 -25.18 23.20
C LEU A 144 5.92 -24.36 22.34
N GLU A 145 5.47 -23.24 22.87
CA GLU A 145 4.67 -22.25 22.16
C GLU A 145 5.54 -21.01 21.89
N LEU A 146 5.54 -20.58 20.63
CA LEU A 146 6.21 -19.38 20.16
C LEU A 146 5.16 -18.46 19.53
N ASN A 147 5.00 -17.26 20.10
CA ASN A 147 4.05 -16.28 19.62
C ASN A 147 4.76 -14.95 19.32
N PRO A 148 4.94 -14.57 18.04
CA PRO A 148 5.56 -13.31 17.68
C PRO A 148 4.68 -12.14 18.11
N ILE A 149 5.32 -11.12 18.70
CA ILE A 149 4.70 -9.87 19.08
C ILE A 149 5.03 -8.84 18.02
N THR A 150 4.00 -8.31 17.38
CA THR A 150 4.12 -7.24 16.37
C THR A 150 3.55 -5.95 16.89
N GLU A 151 4.08 -4.84 16.38
CA GLU A 151 3.51 -3.50 16.55
C GLU A 151 3.19 -2.93 15.16
N PRO A 152 1.94 -2.55 14.86
CA PRO A 152 0.72 -2.78 15.66
C PRO A 152 0.39 -4.28 15.86
N ALA A 153 -0.56 -4.58 16.73
CA ALA A 153 -0.95 -5.95 17.03
C ALA A 153 -1.54 -6.64 15.78
N PRO A 154 -1.42 -7.99 15.66
CA PRO A 154 -1.91 -8.70 14.48
C PRO A 154 -3.41 -8.49 14.21
N TYR A 155 -4.21 -8.33 15.26
CA TYR A 155 -5.64 -8.04 15.16
C TYR A 155 -5.89 -6.70 14.46
N ASP A 156 -5.23 -5.63 14.91
CA ASP A 156 -5.38 -4.29 14.35
C ASP A 156 -4.95 -4.27 12.88
N ILE A 157 -3.84 -4.96 12.56
CA ILE A 157 -3.40 -5.13 11.17
C ILE A 157 -4.47 -5.84 10.34
N THR A 158 -5.03 -6.93 10.86
CA THR A 158 -5.98 -7.78 10.16
C THR A 158 -7.30 -7.08 9.86
N TYR A 159 -7.80 -6.24 10.79
CA TYR A 159 -9.15 -5.70 10.72
C TYR A 159 -9.24 -4.20 10.47
N ASP A 160 -8.24 -3.42 10.88
CA ASP A 160 -8.31 -1.97 10.88
C ASP A 160 -7.37 -1.30 9.88
N ARG A 161 -6.43 -2.05 9.29
CA ARG A 161 -5.38 -1.51 8.42
C ARG A 161 -5.45 -2.04 7.00
N PHE A 162 -4.81 -1.31 6.09
CA PHE A 162 -4.69 -1.68 4.68
C PHE A 162 -6.06 -1.90 3.99
N ALA A 163 -7.06 -1.19 4.49
CA ALA A 163 -8.42 -1.21 3.99
C ALA A 163 -8.72 0.05 3.17
N TYR A 164 -9.58 -0.10 2.17
CA TYR A 164 -10.10 1.00 1.37
C TYR A 164 -11.61 0.87 1.19
N TYR A 165 -12.27 1.93 0.71
CA TYR A 165 -13.73 1.92 0.54
C TYR A 165 -14.10 1.86 -0.93
N ASP A 166 -15.10 1.03 -1.26
CA ASP A 166 -15.56 0.82 -2.63
C ASP A 166 -16.43 2.00 -3.11
N LEU A 167 -15.79 3.00 -3.71
CA LEU A 167 -16.42 4.26 -4.13
C LEU A 167 -17.44 4.10 -5.26
N SER A 168 -17.49 2.93 -5.91
CA SER A 168 -18.47 2.65 -6.97
C SER A 168 -19.89 2.35 -6.45
N ARG A 169 -20.02 2.16 -5.14
CA ARG A 169 -21.29 1.84 -4.48
C ARG A 169 -21.74 3.02 -3.61
N SER A 170 -23.04 3.29 -3.58
CA SER A 170 -23.60 4.41 -2.81
C SER A 170 -23.28 4.32 -1.31
N ASN A 171 -23.31 3.12 -0.73
CA ASN A 171 -22.97 2.91 0.69
C ASN A 171 -21.46 2.83 0.97
N GLN A 172 -20.63 2.83 -0.07
CA GLN A 172 -19.17 2.74 -0.03
C GLN A 172 -18.68 1.73 1.04
N PRO A 173 -18.84 0.42 0.83
CA PRO A 173 -18.43 -0.59 1.81
C PRO A 173 -16.91 -0.73 1.88
N VAL A 174 -16.41 -1.15 3.04
CA VAL A 174 -14.98 -1.42 3.25
C VAL A 174 -14.51 -2.65 2.47
N ARG A 175 -13.27 -2.61 2.00
CA ARG A 175 -12.51 -3.66 1.36
C ARG A 175 -11.21 -3.82 2.13
N ASN A 176 -11.04 -4.96 2.79
CA ASN A 176 -9.87 -5.25 3.60
C ASN A 176 -9.24 -6.61 3.21
N THR A 177 -8.92 -6.78 1.93
CA THR A 177 -8.23 -7.98 1.47
C THR A 177 -6.79 -8.02 2.01
N TYR A 178 -6.10 -6.88 2.01
CA TYR A 178 -4.68 -6.82 2.32
C TYR A 178 -4.36 -6.94 3.80
N GLY A 179 -5.21 -6.43 4.71
CA GLY A 179 -5.06 -6.66 6.14
C GLY A 179 -5.32 -8.13 6.50
N LEU A 180 -6.39 -8.72 5.97
CA LEU A 180 -6.72 -10.14 6.17
C LEU A 180 -5.63 -11.10 5.68
N GLU A 181 -4.95 -10.76 4.59
CA GLU A 181 -3.90 -11.59 4.00
C GLU A 181 -2.49 -11.25 4.52
N TYR A 182 -2.34 -10.25 5.38
CA TYR A 182 -1.04 -9.71 5.79
C TYR A 182 -0.10 -10.80 6.38
N PHE A 183 -0.66 -11.72 7.16
CA PHE A 183 0.04 -12.83 7.78
C PHE A 183 -0.32 -14.19 7.16
N SER A 184 -0.74 -14.20 5.89
CA SER A 184 -1.13 -15.44 5.20
C SER A 184 0.06 -16.32 4.81
N ASN A 185 1.24 -15.73 4.62
CA ASN A 185 2.48 -16.45 4.29
C ASN A 185 3.47 -16.33 5.45
N VAL A 186 3.37 -17.29 6.37
CA VAL A 186 4.25 -17.43 7.54
C VAL A 186 4.93 -18.78 7.47
N THR A 187 6.25 -18.79 7.66
CA THR A 187 7.03 -20.02 7.72
C THR A 187 7.86 -20.06 8.99
N TRP A 188 7.81 -21.19 9.67
CA TRP A 188 8.64 -21.49 10.83
C TRP A 188 9.68 -22.53 10.47
N GLN A 189 10.90 -22.33 10.96
CA GLN A 189 12.02 -23.24 10.74
C GLN A 189 12.75 -23.51 12.06
N ALA A 190 13.10 -24.77 12.28
CA ALA A 190 13.99 -25.19 13.35
C ALA A 190 15.39 -25.44 12.78
N SER A 191 16.44 -25.03 13.50
CA SER A 191 17.82 -25.32 13.11
C SER A 191 18.18 -26.81 13.26
N GLU A 192 17.49 -27.51 14.15
CA GLU A 192 17.64 -28.94 14.35
C GLU A 192 16.62 -29.71 13.51
N SER A 193 17.12 -30.55 12.59
CA SER A 193 16.28 -31.28 11.62
C SER A 193 15.43 -32.40 12.23
N ARG A 194 15.74 -32.81 13.46
CA ARG A 194 14.93 -33.80 14.22
C ARG A 194 13.72 -33.20 14.93
N VAL A 195 13.58 -31.87 14.95
CA VAL A 195 12.38 -31.22 15.47
C VAL A 195 11.30 -31.32 14.41
N ASP A 196 10.19 -31.99 14.74
CA ASP A 196 9.02 -32.03 13.87
C ASP A 196 8.27 -30.69 13.95
N MET A 197 8.06 -30.05 12.81
CA MET A 197 7.45 -28.73 12.71
C MET A 197 6.05 -28.87 12.12
N PRO A 198 5.02 -28.25 12.72
CA PRO A 198 3.68 -28.28 12.15
C PRO A 198 3.67 -27.55 10.79
N TYR A 199 2.91 -28.09 9.84
CA TYR A 199 2.77 -27.53 8.49
C TYR A 199 1.87 -26.27 8.42
N SER A 200 1.63 -25.58 9.54
CA SER A 200 0.72 -24.43 9.58
C SER A 200 1.40 -23.12 9.21
N SER A 201 0.76 -22.33 8.35
CA SER A 201 1.17 -20.96 8.02
C SER A 201 0.56 -19.96 9.00
N THR A 202 0.80 -20.16 10.29
CA THR A 202 0.25 -19.33 11.37
C THR A 202 1.34 -18.56 12.08
N LEU A 203 1.03 -17.33 12.52
CA LEU A 203 1.94 -16.54 13.36
C LEU A 203 2.35 -17.31 14.62
N LYS A 204 1.38 -17.90 15.33
CA LYS A 204 1.62 -18.73 16.50
C LYS A 204 2.06 -20.13 16.08
N LEU A 205 3.13 -20.61 16.69
CA LEU A 205 3.67 -21.95 16.54
C LEU A 205 3.53 -22.70 17.88
N ILE A 206 3.04 -23.94 17.83
CA ILE A 206 3.01 -24.87 18.95
C ILE A 206 3.72 -26.16 18.54
N VAL A 207 4.71 -26.59 19.31
CA VAL A 207 5.43 -27.86 19.14
C VAL A 207 5.17 -28.73 20.37
N GLU A 208 4.36 -29.78 20.25
CA GLU A 208 3.86 -30.57 21.38
C GLU A 208 3.99 -32.09 21.22
N ASN A 209 4.12 -32.61 19.99
CA ASN A 209 4.08 -34.05 19.72
C ASN A 209 5.19 -34.50 18.75
N PRO A 210 6.40 -34.83 19.25
CA PRO A 210 6.83 -34.67 20.64
C PRO A 210 7.15 -33.21 20.98
N ALA A 211 7.07 -32.88 22.27
CA ALA A 211 7.65 -31.64 22.79
C ALA A 211 9.15 -31.56 22.42
N PRO A 212 9.76 -30.38 22.28
CA PRO A 212 11.15 -30.27 21.84
C PRO A 212 12.13 -31.01 22.77
N LEU A 213 12.76 -32.06 22.24
CA LEU A 213 13.77 -32.87 22.96
C LEU A 213 15.20 -32.42 22.70
N TYR A 214 15.38 -31.56 21.70
CA TYR A 214 16.69 -31.13 21.21
C TYR A 214 16.82 -29.63 21.30
N LYS A 215 18.04 -29.18 21.58
CA LYS A 215 18.37 -27.75 21.50
C LYS A 215 18.27 -27.31 20.05
N SER A 216 17.38 -26.35 19.78
CA SER A 216 17.15 -25.80 18.45
C SER A 216 17.01 -24.28 18.53
N THR A 217 17.31 -23.62 17.42
CA THR A 217 16.93 -22.22 17.17
C THR A 217 15.71 -22.21 16.28
N TYR A 218 14.74 -21.35 16.57
CA TYR A 218 13.52 -21.21 15.80
C TYR A 218 13.52 -19.87 15.09
N THR A 219 13.29 -19.89 13.78
CA THR A 219 13.23 -18.71 12.92
C THR A 219 11.83 -18.62 12.32
N ILE A 220 11.22 -17.44 12.42
CA ILE A 220 10.00 -17.09 11.69
C ILE A 220 10.36 -16.20 10.51
N THR A 221 9.82 -16.53 9.34
CA THR A 221 9.80 -15.64 8.17
C THR A 221 8.35 -15.33 7.83
N ILE A 222 8.01 -14.04 7.76
CA ILE A 222 6.70 -13.53 7.38
C ILE A 222 6.89 -12.81 6.05
N GLN A 223 6.05 -13.12 5.07
CA GLN A 223 5.99 -12.36 3.82
C GLN A 223 4.59 -11.80 3.63
N ASN A 224 4.45 -10.47 3.62
CA ASN A 224 3.15 -9.82 3.47
C ASN A 224 2.75 -9.65 1.99
N SER A 225 1.51 -9.20 1.76
CA SER A 225 0.96 -8.95 0.42
C SER A 225 1.67 -7.82 -0.36
N PHE A 226 2.56 -7.07 0.30
CA PHE A 226 3.33 -5.97 -0.29
C PHE A 226 4.79 -6.35 -0.58
N GLY A 227 5.18 -7.59 -0.31
CA GLY A 227 6.52 -8.11 -0.60
C GLY A 227 7.59 -7.73 0.44
N ARG A 228 7.17 -7.38 1.66
CA ARG A 228 8.04 -7.28 2.84
C ARG A 228 8.09 -8.60 3.57
#